data_AF-A0A958XFD3-F1
#
_entry.id   AF-A0A958XFD3-F1
#
_cell.length_a   1.000
_cell.length_b   1.000
_cell.length_c   1.000
_cell.angle_alpha   90.00
_cell.angle_beta   90.00
_cell.angle_gamma   90.00
#
_symmetry.space_group_name_H-M   'P 1'
#
loop_
_entity.id
_entity.type
_entity.pdbx_description
1 polymer ?
#
loop_
_entity_poly.entity_id
_entity_poly.type
_entity_poly.pdbx_seq_one_letter_code
_entity_poly.pdbx_strand_id
1 'polypeptide(L)'
;MIPTSGIENDAKRYADECSKSPNASWQGCYASYLDSMSSETVFSIPLIKKFTYADLKKSQLALGLDLKGGMSVLLQVDLRDFMKSLAQGNTDPAFTQALDKASELQKSQQGDYISLFSQAWKETSAGKPLATVFARNESLKNQINFNSPDPDVLRTIRTLADGAVEETYKRLKQRIDKLGVVQPNVSLDAA
;
A
#
# COMPACT_ATOMS: atom_id res chain seq x y z
N MET A 1 6.16 3.22 19.16
CA MET A 1 7.39 4.00 18.87
C MET A 1 8.57 3.04 18.92
N ILE A 2 9.33 2.90 17.83
CA ILE A 2 10.63 2.23 17.91
C ILE A 2 11.57 3.22 18.63
N PRO A 3 12.27 2.82 19.72
CA PRO A 3 13.00 3.72 20.60
C PRO A 3 14.32 4.26 20.02
N THR A 4 14.43 4.46 18.71
CA THR A 4 15.62 5.03 18.05
C THR A 4 15.60 6.55 18.01
N SER A 5 14.41 7.17 18.06
CA SER A 5 14.25 8.64 17.98
C SER A 5 14.82 9.42 19.18
N GLY A 6 14.83 8.82 20.37
CA GLY A 6 15.47 9.42 21.55
C GLY A 6 16.99 9.50 21.37
N ILE A 7 17.59 8.41 20.92
CA ILE A 7 19.04 8.28 20.69
C ILE A 7 19.50 9.23 19.57
N GLU A 8 18.73 9.36 18.51
CA GLU A 8 19.04 10.32 17.43
C GLU A 8 18.97 11.79 17.89
N ASN A 9 18.10 12.10 18.86
CA ASN A 9 18.04 13.45 19.44
C ASN A 9 19.18 13.71 20.44
N ASP A 10 19.57 12.70 21.22
CA ASP A 10 20.74 12.81 22.10
C ASP A 10 22.04 12.90 21.28
N ALA A 11 22.13 12.19 20.15
CA ALA A 11 23.21 12.33 19.19
C ALA A 11 23.31 13.74 18.61
N LYS A 12 22.19 14.40 18.32
CA LYS A 12 22.17 15.81 17.88
C LYS A 12 22.70 16.74 18.96
N ARG A 13 22.24 16.59 20.20
CA ARG A 13 22.69 17.40 21.35
C ARG A 13 24.19 17.23 21.59
N TYR A 14 24.66 15.99 21.56
CA TYR A 14 26.09 15.70 21.67
C TYR A 14 26.89 16.33 20.52
N ALA A 15 26.41 16.23 19.29
CA ALA A 15 27.07 16.84 18.14
C ALA A 15 27.11 18.38 18.22
N ASP A 16 26.04 19.01 18.70
CA ASP A 16 25.96 20.46 18.92
C ASP A 16 26.98 20.96 19.96
N GLU A 17 27.33 20.13 20.94
CA GLU A 17 28.35 20.45 21.95
C GLU A 17 29.76 20.10 21.48
N CYS A 18 29.95 18.90 20.94
CA CYS A 18 31.24 18.37 20.49
C CYS A 18 31.84 19.17 19.32
N SER A 19 30.99 19.64 18.40
CA SER A 19 31.42 20.46 17.24
C SER A 19 31.89 21.88 17.59
N LYS A 20 31.75 22.31 18.86
CA LYS A 20 32.33 23.58 19.34
C LYS A 20 33.86 23.48 19.50
N SER A 21 34.42 22.28 19.48
CA SER A 21 35.86 22.06 19.53
C SER A 21 36.50 22.35 18.16
N PRO A 22 37.66 23.05 18.08
CA PRO A 22 38.23 23.52 16.81
C PRO A 22 38.54 22.43 15.78
N ASN A 23 38.69 21.18 16.22
CA ASN A 23 39.10 20.04 15.39
C ASN A 23 37.99 18.99 15.20
N ALA A 24 36.76 19.27 15.63
CA ALA A 24 35.66 18.31 15.58
C ALA A 24 34.54 18.79 14.65
N SER A 25 34.13 17.94 13.70
CA SER A 25 33.00 18.24 12.82
C SER A 25 31.69 17.75 13.44
N TRP A 26 30.61 18.49 13.22
CA TRP A 26 29.28 18.10 13.68
C TRP A 26 28.88 16.72 13.15
N GLN A 27 29.11 16.45 11.86
CA GLN A 27 28.82 15.14 11.27
C GLN A 27 29.66 14.02 11.90
N GLY A 28 30.94 14.27 12.22
CA GLY A 28 31.81 13.31 12.87
C GLY A 28 31.40 13.00 14.31
N CYS A 29 31.07 14.02 15.10
CA CYS A 29 30.56 13.86 16.45
C CYS A 29 29.21 13.12 16.48
N TYR A 30 28.31 13.45 15.55
CA TYR A 30 27.02 12.79 15.41
C TYR A 30 27.18 11.29 15.06
N ALA A 31 28.01 10.99 14.06
CA ALA A 31 28.29 9.61 13.66
C ALA A 31 28.96 8.81 14.78
N SER A 32 29.93 9.41 15.48
CA SER A 32 30.64 8.76 16.58
C SER A 32 29.71 8.43 17.76
N TYR A 33 28.74 9.30 18.07
CA TYR A 33 27.76 9.02 19.12
C TYR A 33 26.84 7.87 18.73
N LEU A 34 26.31 7.88 17.50
CA LEU A 34 25.47 6.80 17.01
C LEU A 34 26.22 5.46 16.91
N ASP A 35 27.50 5.50 16.55
CA ASP A 35 28.37 4.31 16.53
C ASP A 35 28.59 3.76 17.94
N SER A 36 28.79 4.63 18.94
CA SER A 36 28.91 4.21 20.34
C SER A 36 27.63 3.59 20.90
N MET A 37 26.47 3.97 20.38
CA MET A 37 25.17 3.42 20.76
C MET A 37 24.77 2.19 19.93
N SER A 38 25.52 1.85 18.88
CA SER A 38 25.15 0.82 17.90
C SER A 38 25.02 -0.58 18.52
N SER A 39 25.85 -0.90 19.50
CA SER A 39 25.90 -2.18 20.23
C SER A 39 25.11 -2.15 21.55
N GLU A 40 24.66 -0.99 21.99
CA GLU A 40 23.91 -0.84 23.24
C GLU A 40 22.49 -1.40 23.09
N THR A 41 22.05 -2.16 24.11
CA THR A 41 20.69 -2.70 24.13
C THR A 41 19.70 -1.58 24.47
N VAL A 42 18.91 -1.18 23.48
CA VAL A 42 17.94 -0.08 23.60
C VAL A 42 16.56 -0.59 24.01
N PHE A 43 16.23 -1.83 23.62
CA PHE A 43 14.92 -2.42 23.90
C PHE A 43 15.06 -3.90 24.21
N SER A 44 14.39 -4.37 25.26
CA SER A 44 14.41 -5.79 25.62
C SER A 44 12.99 -6.30 25.86
N ILE A 45 12.66 -7.42 25.24
CA ILE A 45 11.46 -8.20 25.56
C ILE A 45 11.89 -9.30 26.52
N PRO A 46 11.38 -9.33 27.77
CA PRO A 46 11.76 -10.34 28.75
C PRO A 46 11.57 -11.75 28.19
N LEU A 47 12.57 -12.62 28.37
CA LEU A 47 12.58 -14.02 27.94
C LEU A 47 12.58 -14.28 26.42
N ILE A 48 12.60 -13.24 25.58
CA ILE A 48 12.49 -13.39 24.12
C ILE A 48 13.74 -12.87 23.40
N LYS A 49 14.02 -11.57 23.49
CA LYS A 49 15.13 -10.97 22.73
C LYS A 49 15.50 -9.57 23.24
N LYS A 50 16.79 -9.25 23.16
CA LYS A 50 17.32 -7.89 23.31
C LYS A 50 17.59 -7.32 21.91
N PHE A 51 17.24 -6.07 21.70
CA PHE A 51 17.40 -5.35 20.44
C PHE A 51 18.36 -4.18 20.67
N THR A 52 19.42 -4.16 19.87
CA THR A 52 20.37 -3.04 19.86
C THR A 52 19.85 -1.88 19.01
N TYR A 53 20.47 -0.70 19.15
CA TYR A 53 20.17 0.43 18.27
C TYR A 53 20.34 0.05 16.79
N ALA A 54 21.42 -0.67 16.47
CA ALA A 54 21.68 -1.14 15.11
C ALA A 54 20.62 -2.12 14.60
N ASP A 55 20.13 -3.04 15.44
CA ASP A 55 19.05 -3.97 15.07
C ASP A 55 17.77 -3.21 14.72
N LEU A 56 17.41 -2.23 15.54
CA LEU A 56 16.21 -1.42 15.34
C LEU A 56 16.34 -0.51 14.11
N LYS A 57 17.52 0.07 13.87
CA LYS A 57 17.80 0.90 12.69
C LYS A 57 17.79 0.07 11.40
N LYS A 58 18.37 -1.13 11.42
CA LYS A 58 18.32 -2.08 10.30
C LYS A 58 16.90 -2.54 9.99
N SER A 59 16.09 -2.80 11.01
CA SER A 59 14.66 -3.08 10.81
C SER A 59 13.89 -1.88 10.27
N GLN A 60 14.20 -0.65 10.70
CA GLN A 60 13.61 0.57 10.14
C GLN A 60 13.98 0.79 8.66
N LEU A 61 15.25 0.56 8.30
CA LEU A 61 15.73 0.61 6.92
C LEU A 61 15.07 -0.48 6.05
N ALA A 62 14.98 -1.71 6.55
CA ALA A 62 14.33 -2.83 5.85
C ALA A 62 12.83 -2.59 5.62
N LEU A 63 12.18 -1.78 6.47
CA LEU A 63 10.79 -1.37 6.33
C LEU A 63 10.62 -0.09 5.48
N GLY A 64 11.71 0.44 4.89
CA GLY A 64 11.66 1.63 4.04
C GLY A 64 11.35 2.93 4.79
N LEU A 65 11.61 2.98 6.11
CA LEU A 65 11.23 4.08 7.00
C LEU A 65 12.34 5.09 7.26
N ASP A 66 13.56 4.84 6.78
CA ASP A 66 14.68 5.75 6.99
C ASP A 66 15.03 6.50 5.71
N LEU A 67 15.44 7.75 5.94
CA LEU A 67 16.09 8.73 5.04
C LEU A 67 15.23 9.95 4.67
N LYS A 68 14.91 10.79 5.67
CA LYS A 68 14.66 12.25 5.53
C LYS A 68 13.60 12.76 4.55
N GLY A 69 12.91 11.92 3.79
CA GLY A 69 11.77 12.24 2.93
C GLY A 69 10.63 11.29 3.27
N GLY A 70 9.43 11.83 3.49
CA GLY A 70 8.27 11.05 3.93
C GLY A 70 8.02 9.81 3.08
N MET A 71 7.39 8.79 3.69
CA MET A 71 7.00 7.56 3.02
C MET A 71 6.09 7.88 1.82
N SER A 72 6.59 7.71 0.59
CA SER A 72 5.78 7.79 -0.63
C SER A 72 5.30 6.38 -0.97
N VAL A 73 3.99 6.13 -0.82
CA VAL A 73 3.36 4.85 -1.16
C VAL A 73 2.40 5.09 -2.31
N LEU A 74 2.67 4.47 -3.46
CA LEU A 74 1.71 4.39 -4.56
C LEU A 74 0.78 3.20 -4.31
N LEU A 75 -0.50 3.46 -4.07
CA LEU A 75 -1.51 2.42 -3.94
C LEU A 75 -2.15 2.15 -5.29
N GLN A 76 -1.93 0.96 -5.83
CA GLN A 76 -2.59 0.48 -7.04
C GLN A 76 -3.52 -0.67 -6.68
N VAL A 77 -4.74 -0.64 -7.23
CA VAL A 77 -5.65 -1.78 -7.16
C VAL A 77 -5.38 -2.65 -8.36
N ASP A 78 -5.08 -3.93 -8.13
CA ASP A 78 -5.17 -4.91 -9.19
C ASP A 78 -6.65 -5.13 -9.52
N LEU A 79 -7.11 -4.47 -10.59
CA LEU A 79 -8.52 -4.50 -10.99
C LEU A 79 -8.97 -5.91 -11.43
N ARG A 80 -8.04 -6.75 -11.93
CA ARG A 80 -8.36 -8.14 -12.30
C ARG A 80 -8.73 -8.94 -11.07
N ASP A 81 -7.87 -8.93 -10.06
CA ASP A 81 -8.08 -9.68 -8.84
C ASP A 81 -9.20 -9.07 -7.97
N PHE A 82 -9.36 -7.75 -8.02
CA PHE A 82 -10.51 -7.08 -7.43
C PHE A 82 -11.83 -7.57 -8.02
N MET A 83 -11.95 -7.64 -9.36
CA MET A 83 -13.15 -8.16 -10.01
C MET A 83 -13.40 -9.63 -9.70
N LYS A 84 -12.36 -10.48 -9.63
CA LYS A 84 -12.51 -11.88 -9.17
C LYS A 84 -13.04 -11.97 -7.74
N SER A 85 -12.54 -11.11 -6.85
CA SER A 85 -13.01 -11.02 -5.46
C SER A 85 -14.49 -10.63 -5.40
N LEU A 86 -14.90 -9.62 -6.18
CA LEU A 86 -16.31 -9.22 -6.28
C LEU A 86 -17.20 -10.33 -6.86
N ALA A 87 -16.67 -11.18 -7.75
CA ALA A 87 -17.40 -12.30 -8.32
C ALA A 87 -17.54 -13.49 -7.35
N GLN A 88 -16.95 -13.45 -6.14
CA GLN A 88 -17.03 -14.48 -5.11
C GLN A 88 -16.78 -15.91 -5.62
N GLY A 89 -15.71 -16.10 -6.40
CA GLY A 89 -15.35 -17.42 -6.92
C GLY A 89 -16.25 -17.93 -8.04
N ASN A 90 -16.97 -17.05 -8.73
CA ASN A 90 -17.67 -17.38 -9.97
C ASN A 90 -16.69 -18.03 -10.98
N THR A 91 -17.06 -19.21 -11.48
CA THR A 91 -16.23 -20.00 -12.40
C THR A 91 -16.70 -19.89 -13.86
N ASP A 92 -17.47 -18.86 -14.24
CA ASP A 92 -17.90 -18.68 -15.64
C ASP A 92 -16.67 -18.59 -16.55
N PRO A 93 -16.51 -19.52 -17.52
CA PRO A 93 -15.39 -19.49 -18.45
C PRO A 93 -15.31 -18.19 -19.25
N ALA A 94 -16.46 -17.61 -19.62
CA ALA A 94 -16.52 -16.35 -20.35
C ALA A 94 -15.94 -15.19 -19.53
N PHE A 95 -16.13 -15.22 -18.21
CA PHE A 95 -15.61 -14.20 -17.30
C PHE A 95 -14.11 -14.30 -17.18
N THR A 96 -13.60 -15.51 -16.99
CA THR A 96 -12.15 -15.76 -16.92
C THR A 96 -11.47 -15.36 -18.23
N GLN A 97 -12.04 -15.75 -19.37
CA GLN A 97 -11.53 -15.37 -20.69
C GLN A 97 -11.58 -13.85 -20.91
N ALA A 98 -12.63 -13.17 -20.45
CA ALA A 98 -12.71 -11.71 -20.53
C ALA A 98 -11.60 -11.03 -19.73
N LEU A 99 -11.33 -11.50 -18.50
CA LEU A 99 -10.25 -10.97 -17.66
C LEU A 99 -8.87 -11.19 -18.31
N ASP A 100 -8.63 -12.37 -18.87
CA ASP A 100 -7.38 -12.70 -19.53
C ASP A 100 -7.17 -11.83 -20.77
N LYS A 101 -8.20 -11.71 -21.60
CA LYS A 101 -8.18 -10.87 -22.80
C LYS A 101 -8.02 -9.39 -22.45
N ALA A 102 -8.72 -8.88 -21.44
CA ALA A 102 -8.54 -7.51 -20.97
C ALA A 102 -7.09 -7.24 -20.53
N SER A 103 -6.48 -8.20 -19.83
CA SER A 103 -5.09 -8.10 -19.39
C SER A 103 -4.10 -8.08 -20.56
N GLU A 104 -4.42 -8.80 -21.65
CA GLU A 104 -3.63 -8.77 -22.87
C GLU A 104 -3.81 -7.45 -23.64
N LEU A 105 -5.05 -6.96 -23.74
CA LEU A 105 -5.35 -5.67 -24.35
C LEU A 105 -4.63 -4.54 -23.62
N GLN A 106 -4.59 -4.55 -22.28
CA GLN A 106 -3.92 -3.51 -21.48
C GLN A 106 -2.42 -3.38 -21.79
N LYS A 107 -1.76 -4.45 -22.27
CA LYS A 107 -0.33 -4.40 -22.64
C LYS A 107 -0.08 -3.60 -23.92
N SER A 108 -1.08 -3.47 -24.79
CA SER A 108 -0.92 -2.94 -26.15
C SER A 108 -1.83 -1.75 -26.47
N GLN A 109 -2.94 -1.59 -25.73
CA GLN A 109 -3.93 -0.55 -25.91
C GLN A 109 -3.92 0.42 -24.73
N GLN A 110 -4.06 1.71 -25.02
CA GLN A 110 -4.33 2.72 -23.99
C GLN A 110 -5.81 2.69 -23.63
N GLY A 111 -6.11 2.47 -22.35
CA GLY A 111 -7.47 2.51 -21.81
C GLY A 111 -7.53 1.91 -20.40
N ASP A 112 -8.53 2.34 -19.62
CA ASP A 112 -8.74 1.79 -18.27
C ASP A 112 -9.12 0.31 -18.35
N TYR A 113 -8.60 -0.49 -17.42
CA TYR A 113 -8.80 -1.94 -17.42
C TYR A 113 -10.29 -2.34 -17.44
N ILE A 114 -11.17 -1.59 -16.76
CA ILE A 114 -12.60 -1.91 -16.70
C ILE A 114 -13.27 -1.70 -18.07
N SER A 115 -12.85 -0.69 -18.84
CA SER A 115 -13.29 -0.51 -20.22
C SER A 115 -12.78 -1.61 -21.14
N LEU A 116 -11.49 -1.98 -21.03
CA LEU A 116 -10.91 -3.09 -21.79
C LEU A 116 -11.60 -4.42 -21.46
N PHE A 117 -11.94 -4.64 -20.19
CA PHE A 117 -12.75 -5.76 -19.75
C PHE A 117 -14.16 -5.71 -20.33
N SER A 118 -14.82 -4.56 -20.34
CA SER A 118 -16.15 -4.42 -20.94
C SER A 118 -16.16 -4.82 -22.41
N GLN A 119 -15.13 -4.41 -23.16
CA GLN A 119 -14.94 -4.82 -24.55
C GLN A 119 -14.75 -6.34 -24.64
N ALA A 120 -13.82 -6.91 -23.86
CA ALA A 120 -13.56 -8.34 -23.87
C ALA A 120 -14.81 -9.17 -23.49
N TRP A 121 -15.58 -8.72 -22.50
CA TRP A 121 -16.82 -9.38 -22.06
C TRP A 121 -17.87 -9.43 -23.17
N LYS A 122 -18.05 -8.36 -23.94
CA LYS A 122 -18.98 -8.36 -25.09
C LYS A 122 -18.62 -9.43 -26.11
N GLU A 123 -17.34 -9.74 -26.26
CA GLU A 123 -16.84 -10.74 -27.21
C GLU A 123 -16.91 -12.18 -26.66
N THR A 124 -16.69 -12.39 -25.35
CA THR A 124 -16.64 -13.73 -24.74
C THR A 124 -17.95 -14.21 -24.14
N SER A 125 -18.86 -13.29 -23.77
CA SER A 125 -20.09 -13.59 -23.02
C SER A 125 -21.18 -14.29 -23.83
N ALA A 126 -21.08 -14.30 -25.17
CA ALA A 126 -22.14 -14.76 -26.07
C ALA A 126 -23.50 -14.11 -25.77
N GLY A 127 -23.51 -12.83 -25.38
CA GLY A 127 -24.71 -12.06 -25.05
C GLY A 127 -25.24 -12.24 -23.63
N LYS A 128 -24.53 -12.97 -22.76
CA LYS A 128 -24.89 -13.05 -21.33
C LYS A 128 -24.73 -11.67 -20.64
N PRO A 129 -25.71 -11.25 -19.82
CA PRO A 129 -25.59 -10.02 -19.03
C PRO A 129 -24.43 -10.11 -18.03
N LEU A 130 -23.64 -9.04 -17.89
CA LEU A 130 -22.51 -8.98 -16.96
C LEU A 130 -22.94 -9.13 -15.51
N ALA A 131 -24.14 -8.65 -15.17
CA ALA A 131 -24.74 -8.77 -13.84
C ALA A 131 -24.75 -10.23 -13.34
N THR A 132 -24.88 -11.22 -14.23
CA THR A 132 -24.87 -12.64 -13.85
C THR A 132 -23.59 -13.08 -13.16
N VAL A 133 -22.47 -12.39 -13.39
CA VAL A 133 -21.18 -12.66 -12.75
C VAL A 133 -21.19 -12.23 -11.28
N PHE A 134 -21.79 -11.07 -10.99
CA PHE A 134 -21.64 -10.37 -9.70
C PHE A 134 -22.89 -10.40 -8.82
N ALA A 135 -24.08 -10.65 -9.38
CA ALA A 135 -25.35 -10.58 -8.66
C ALA A 135 -25.50 -11.61 -7.52
N ARG A 136 -24.63 -12.63 -7.47
CA ARG A 136 -24.58 -13.62 -6.38
C ARG A 136 -23.82 -13.12 -5.14
N ASN A 137 -23.06 -12.05 -5.26
CA ASN A 137 -22.36 -11.46 -4.14
C ASN A 137 -23.35 -10.70 -3.25
N GLU A 138 -23.62 -11.26 -2.08
CA GLU A 138 -24.59 -10.70 -1.12
C GLU A 138 -24.26 -9.25 -0.71
N SER A 139 -22.97 -8.90 -0.64
CA SER A 139 -22.52 -7.54 -0.32
C SER A 139 -22.88 -6.53 -1.42
N LEU A 140 -23.20 -7.00 -2.64
CA LEU A 140 -23.55 -6.18 -3.78
C LEU A 140 -25.06 -6.15 -4.07
N LYS A 141 -25.90 -6.90 -3.35
CA LYS A 141 -27.33 -7.06 -3.69
C LYS A 141 -28.13 -5.77 -3.84
N ASN A 142 -27.74 -4.71 -3.12
CA ASN A 142 -28.40 -3.40 -3.15
C ASN A 142 -27.90 -2.51 -4.31
N GLN A 143 -26.85 -2.94 -5.00
CA GLN A 143 -26.17 -2.18 -6.07
C GLN A 143 -26.25 -2.93 -7.41
N ILE A 144 -26.14 -4.25 -7.38
CA ILE A 144 -26.19 -5.14 -8.55
C ILE A 144 -27.16 -6.29 -8.27
N ASN A 145 -28.13 -6.47 -9.16
CA ASN A 145 -28.99 -7.64 -9.22
C ASN A 145 -28.95 -8.24 -10.64
N PHE A 146 -29.56 -9.40 -10.85
CA PHE A 146 -29.49 -10.12 -12.15
C PHE A 146 -30.01 -9.32 -13.36
N ASN A 147 -30.84 -8.29 -13.14
CA ASN A 147 -31.39 -7.43 -14.18
C ASN A 147 -30.62 -6.11 -14.34
N SER A 148 -29.56 -5.90 -13.56
CA SER A 148 -28.74 -4.70 -13.66
C SER A 148 -28.10 -4.58 -15.05
N PRO A 149 -28.25 -3.45 -15.75
CA PRO A 149 -27.59 -3.23 -17.03
C PRO A 149 -26.07 -3.25 -16.90
N ASP A 150 -25.37 -3.77 -17.91
CA ASP A 150 -23.90 -3.84 -17.93
C ASP A 150 -23.21 -2.50 -17.62
N PRO A 151 -23.66 -1.33 -18.14
CA PRO A 151 -23.06 -0.04 -17.79
C PRO A 151 -23.16 0.30 -16.30
N ASP A 152 -24.26 -0.07 -15.64
CA ASP A 152 -24.47 0.17 -14.21
C ASP A 152 -23.60 -0.74 -13.35
N VAL A 153 -23.43 -2.00 -13.78
CA VAL A 153 -22.50 -2.95 -13.16
C VAL A 153 -21.07 -2.42 -13.23
N LEU A 154 -20.62 -1.98 -14.41
CA LEU A 154 -19.26 -1.45 -14.61
C LEU A 154 -19.03 -0.17 -13.79
N ARG A 155 -20.01 0.74 -13.73
CA ARG A 155 -19.93 1.94 -12.90
C ARG A 155 -19.79 1.58 -11.42
N THR A 156 -20.59 0.62 -10.95
CA THR A 156 -20.53 0.15 -9.55
C THR A 156 -19.15 -0.44 -9.23
N ILE A 157 -18.59 -1.27 -10.12
CA ILE A 157 -17.26 -1.86 -9.93
C ILE A 157 -16.19 -0.76 -9.82
N ARG A 158 -16.24 0.28 -10.66
CA ARG A 158 -15.32 1.44 -10.57
C ARG A 158 -15.41 2.12 -9.21
N THR A 159 -16.62 2.48 -8.77
CA THR A 159 -16.84 3.11 -7.46
C THR A 159 -16.32 2.26 -6.30
N LEU A 160 -16.50 0.95 -6.36
CA LEU A 160 -15.99 0.04 -5.33
C LEU A 160 -14.46 -0.07 -5.35
N ALA A 161 -13.83 -0.03 -6.54
CA ALA A 161 -12.38 -0.03 -6.65
C ALA A 161 -11.77 1.24 -6.04
N ASP A 162 -12.35 2.40 -6.37
CA ASP A 162 -11.94 3.70 -5.81
C ASP A 162 -12.10 3.72 -4.28
N GLY A 163 -13.25 3.22 -3.79
CA GLY A 163 -13.50 3.09 -2.35
C GLY A 163 -12.52 2.14 -1.66
N ALA A 164 -12.11 1.04 -2.32
CA ALA A 164 -11.13 0.11 -1.77
C ALA A 164 -9.74 0.75 -1.60
N VAL A 165 -9.33 1.63 -2.52
CA VAL A 165 -8.10 2.45 -2.36
C VAL A 165 -8.22 3.33 -1.13
N GLU A 166 -9.32 4.08 -1.03
CA GLU A 166 -9.54 5.04 0.06
C GLU A 166 -9.54 4.34 1.42
N GLU A 167 -10.22 3.21 1.54
CA GLU A 167 -10.30 2.44 2.78
C GLU A 167 -8.95 1.79 3.14
N THR A 168 -8.20 1.33 2.15
CA THR A 168 -6.83 0.83 2.37
C THR A 168 -5.91 1.96 2.83
N TYR A 169 -6.01 3.14 2.21
CA TYR A 169 -5.29 4.33 2.63
C TYR A 169 -5.64 4.73 4.07
N LYS A 170 -6.93 4.81 4.43
CA LYS A 170 -7.37 5.11 5.81
C LYS A 170 -6.79 4.12 6.81
N ARG A 171 -6.81 2.82 6.51
CA ARG A 171 -6.23 1.78 7.38
C ARG A 171 -4.72 1.91 7.50
N LEU A 172 -4.02 2.20 6.40
CA LEU A 172 -2.58 2.46 6.41
C LEU A 172 -2.26 3.69 7.25
N LYS A 173 -2.96 4.81 7.04
CA LYS A 173 -2.85 6.02 7.83
C LYS A 173 -3.06 5.75 9.32
N GLN A 174 -4.13 5.06 9.70
CA GLN A 174 -4.39 4.69 11.10
C GLN A 174 -3.28 3.84 11.71
N ARG A 175 -2.65 2.94 10.94
CA ARG A 175 -1.49 2.16 11.41
C ARG A 175 -0.26 3.04 11.59
N ILE A 176 -0.02 3.99 10.68
CA ILE A 176 1.08 4.97 10.76
C ILE A 176 0.88 5.88 11.98
N ASP A 177 -0.35 6.39 12.19
CA ASP A 177 -0.72 7.22 13.33
C ASP A 177 -0.52 6.47 14.66
N LYS A 178 -0.90 5.18 14.72
CA LYS A 178 -0.63 4.30 15.88
C LYS A 178 0.86 4.01 16.09
N LEU A 179 1.69 4.11 15.05
CA LEU A 179 3.13 3.93 15.14
C LEU A 179 3.88 5.24 15.46
N GLY A 180 3.20 6.40 15.41
CA GLY A 180 3.74 7.71 15.80
C GLY A 180 4.65 8.34 14.74
N VAL A 181 4.43 8.06 13.45
CA VAL A 181 5.26 8.55 12.33
C VAL A 181 4.54 9.65 11.54
N VAL A 182 5.31 10.62 11.05
CA VAL A 182 4.81 11.82 10.33
C VAL A 182 4.02 11.41 9.06
N GLN A 183 2.90 12.09 8.80
CA GLN A 183 1.92 11.73 7.77
C GLN A 183 2.55 11.54 6.36
N PRO A 184 2.19 10.48 5.61
CA PRO A 184 2.61 10.31 4.23
C PRO A 184 1.85 11.25 3.29
N ASN A 185 2.53 11.73 2.26
CA ASN A 185 1.94 12.51 1.18
C ASN A 185 1.53 11.53 0.06
N VAL A 186 0.26 11.52 -0.35
CA VAL A 186 -0.26 10.56 -1.35
C VAL A 186 -0.65 11.29 -2.63
N SER A 187 -0.12 10.83 -3.75
CA SER A 187 -0.54 11.23 -5.10
C SER A 187 -1.38 10.11 -5.70
N LEU A 188 -2.60 10.45 -6.14
CA LEU A 188 -3.51 9.57 -6.86
C LEU A 188 -3.25 9.73 -8.36
N ASP A 189 -2.75 8.70 -9.02
CA ASP A 189 -2.83 8.57 -10.47
C ASP A 189 -3.78 7.44 -10.80
N ALA A 190 -4.85 7.78 -11.53
CA ALA A 190 -5.72 6.81 -12.16
C ALA A 190 -5.06 6.37 -13.48
N ALA A 191 -4.68 5.10 -13.57
CA ALA A 191 -4.16 4.47 -14.79
C ALA A 191 -5.21 3.52 -15.39
#